data_AF-A0A9D2JI75-F1
#
_entry.id   AF-A0A9D2JI75-F1
#
_cell.length_a   1.000
_cell.length_b   1.000
_cell.length_c   1.000
_cell.angle_alpha   90.00
_cell.angle_beta   90.00
_cell.angle_gamma   90.00
#
_symmetry.space_group_name_H-M   'P 1'
#
loop_
_entity.id
_entity.type
_entity.pdbx_description
1 polymer ?
#
loop_
_entity_poly.entity_id
_entity_poly.type
_entity_poly.pdbx_seq_one_letter_code
_entity_poly.pdbx_strand_id
1 'polypeptide(L)'
;MHEIYINLILSGIYENYYSEEEFYKNHLGISFERWENWKHGKTSLSPEESQKVKNIFSDYEWMLLQKVLRQTIIYPEKRHIAVSEYKKLKIKIAQQWLNTNSGVVEFQQLKEEEKKDALIDLRVSLQYGEWGFDDVLNFRLPAAIQNQIVRQEVALLDWVNQELEDAYV
;
A
#
# COMPACT_ATOMS: atom_id res chain seq x y z
N MET A 1 19.05 -7.21 -2.63
CA MET A 1 18.66 -5.92 -2.01
C MET A 1 17.80 -5.11 -2.95
N HIS A 2 18.31 -4.74 -4.12
CA HIS A 2 17.54 -4.09 -5.17
C HIS A 2 16.27 -4.88 -5.54
N GLU A 3 16.39 -6.20 -5.73
CA GLU A 3 15.25 -7.07 -6.03
C GLU A 3 14.12 -7.00 -5.00
N ILE A 4 14.42 -6.99 -3.70
CA ILE A 4 13.39 -6.90 -2.65
C ILE A 4 12.72 -5.53 -2.66
N TYR A 5 13.51 -4.47 -2.88
CA TYR A 5 12.98 -3.12 -3.06
C TYR A 5 12.01 -3.09 -4.24
N ILE A 6 12.42 -3.61 -5.40
CA ILE A 6 11.56 -3.70 -6.58
C ILE A 6 10.29 -4.50 -6.29
N ASN A 7 10.39 -5.66 -5.64
CA ASN A 7 9.21 -6.48 -5.31
C ASN A 7 8.21 -5.73 -4.40
N LEU A 8 8.69 -4.94 -3.44
CA LEU A 8 7.83 -4.10 -2.60
C LEU A 8 7.17 -2.96 -3.39
N ILE A 9 7.92 -2.30 -4.29
CA ILE A 9 7.35 -1.29 -5.18
C ILE A 9 6.29 -1.89 -6.09
N LEU A 10 6.59 -3.04 -6.70
CA LEU A 10 5.64 -3.74 -7.58
C LEU A 10 4.37 -4.13 -6.82
N SER A 11 4.48 -4.62 -5.57
CA SER A 11 3.30 -4.87 -4.72
C SER A 11 2.46 -3.61 -4.56
N GLY A 12 3.08 -2.46 -4.27
CA GLY A 12 2.36 -1.18 -4.17
C GLY A 12 1.75 -0.75 -5.51
N ILE A 13 2.42 -1.01 -6.63
CA ILE A 13 1.88 -0.70 -7.97
C ILE A 13 0.64 -1.55 -8.23
N TYR A 14 0.70 -2.87 -8.01
CA TYR A 14 -0.44 -3.75 -8.22
C TYR A 14 -1.61 -3.46 -7.27
N GLU A 15 -1.34 -2.87 -6.10
CA GLU A 15 -2.38 -2.40 -5.18
C GLU A 15 -3.02 -1.09 -5.63
N ASN A 16 -2.30 -0.19 -6.31
CA ASN A 16 -2.80 1.16 -6.61
C ASN A 16 -3.11 1.41 -8.09
N TYR A 17 -2.63 0.56 -8.99
CA TYR A 17 -2.76 0.71 -10.43
C TYR A 17 -3.18 -0.61 -11.07
N TYR A 18 -3.89 -0.51 -12.19
CA TYR A 18 -4.36 -1.68 -12.93
C TYR A 18 -3.22 -2.58 -13.44
N SER A 19 -2.10 -1.98 -13.82
CA SER A 19 -0.92 -2.70 -14.31
C SER A 19 0.36 -1.91 -14.13
N GLU A 20 1.51 -2.59 -14.20
CA GLU A 20 2.81 -1.92 -14.32
C GLU A 20 2.87 -0.98 -15.54
N GLU A 21 2.25 -1.39 -16.65
CA GLU A 21 2.21 -0.63 -17.89
C GLU A 21 1.52 0.71 -17.74
N GLU A 22 0.36 0.71 -17.10
CA GLU A 22 -0.37 1.93 -16.77
C GLU A 22 0.50 2.88 -15.94
N PHE A 23 1.18 2.33 -14.93
CA PHE A 23 2.05 3.11 -14.06
C PHE A 23 3.25 3.72 -14.81
N TYR A 24 4.06 2.91 -15.51
CA TYR A 24 5.29 3.45 -16.10
C TYR A 24 5.02 4.34 -17.31
N LYS A 25 3.93 4.11 -18.07
CA LYS A 25 3.56 4.95 -19.23
C LYS A 25 2.89 6.25 -18.80
N ASN A 26 1.85 6.16 -17.98
CA ASN A 26 0.97 7.30 -17.73
C ASN A 26 1.36 8.09 -16.48
N HIS A 27 2.00 7.46 -15.49
CA HIS A 27 2.47 8.15 -14.29
C HIS A 27 3.96 8.53 -14.37
N LEU A 28 4.84 7.59 -14.71
CA LEU A 28 6.28 7.87 -14.82
C LEU A 28 6.65 8.55 -16.14
N GLY A 29 5.98 8.22 -17.25
CA GLY A 29 6.29 8.76 -18.58
C GLY A 29 7.57 8.18 -19.20
N ILE A 30 7.89 6.91 -18.90
CA ILE A 30 9.11 6.24 -19.39
C ILE A 30 8.80 5.07 -20.32
N SER A 31 9.79 4.63 -21.10
CA SER A 31 9.66 3.45 -21.97
C SER A 31 9.73 2.14 -21.17
N PHE A 32 9.14 1.07 -21.72
CA PHE A 32 9.24 -0.29 -21.16
C PHE A 32 10.70 -0.73 -20.96
N GLU A 33 11.58 -0.46 -21.92
CA GLU A 33 12.99 -0.81 -21.82
C GLU A 33 13.67 -0.13 -20.62
N ARG A 34 13.35 1.15 -20.37
CA ARG A 34 13.89 1.89 -19.23
C ARG A 34 13.32 1.41 -17.91
N TRP A 35 12.04 1.04 -17.88
CA TRP A 35 11.40 0.40 -16.73
C TRP A 35 12.06 -0.93 -16.37
N GLU A 36 12.24 -1.82 -17.35
CA GLU A 36 12.91 -3.10 -17.16
C GLU A 36 14.37 -2.93 -16.73
N ASN A 37 15.11 -2.03 -17.37
CA ASN A 37 16.50 -1.76 -16.98
C ASN A 37 16.62 -1.22 -15.56
N TRP A 38 15.66 -0.40 -15.11
CA TRP A 38 15.61 0.05 -13.72
C TRP A 38 15.29 -1.09 -12.75
N LYS A 39 14.31 -1.95 -13.06
CA LYS A 39 14.00 -3.15 -12.25
C LYS A 39 15.21 -4.08 -12.09
N HIS A 40 16.01 -4.21 -13.15
CA HIS A 40 17.25 -5.01 -13.13
C HIS A 40 18.47 -4.27 -12.56
N GLY A 41 18.33 -3.02 -12.11
CA GLY A 41 19.40 -2.22 -11.52
C GLY A 41 20.45 -1.72 -12.52
N LYS A 42 20.14 -1.74 -13.83
CA LYS A 42 21.02 -1.30 -14.91
C LYS A 42 20.96 0.22 -15.13
N THR A 43 19.83 0.84 -14.80
CA THR A 43 19.62 2.30 -14.92
C THR A 43 18.99 2.86 -13.65
N SER A 44 19.22 4.14 -13.37
CA SER A 44 18.53 4.87 -12.30
C SER A 44 17.34 5.67 -12.83
N LEU A 45 16.35 5.87 -11.96
CA LEU A 45 15.30 6.86 -12.16
C LEU A 45 15.85 8.26 -11.82
N SER A 46 15.29 9.28 -12.45
CA SER A 46 15.52 10.68 -12.06
C SER A 46 14.98 10.94 -10.65
N PRO A 47 15.36 12.06 -10.00
CA PRO A 47 14.79 12.42 -8.70
C PRO A 47 13.26 12.57 -8.74
N GLU A 48 12.72 13.12 -9.82
CA GLU A 48 11.28 13.30 -10.01
C GLU A 48 10.57 11.95 -10.18
N GLU A 49 11.10 11.08 -11.05
CA GLU A 49 10.57 9.72 -11.25
C GLU A 49 10.64 8.90 -9.94
N SER A 50 11.72 9.04 -9.18
CA SER A 50 11.87 8.39 -7.87
C SER A 50 10.86 8.93 -6.87
N GLN A 51 10.52 10.21 -6.91
CA GLN A 51 9.48 10.78 -6.06
C GLN A 51 8.11 10.23 -6.42
N LYS A 52 7.80 10.09 -7.72
CA LYS A 52 6.54 9.47 -8.17
C LYS A 52 6.41 8.02 -7.68
N VAL A 53 7.49 7.25 -7.67
CA VAL A 53 7.52 5.89 -7.09
C VAL A 53 7.25 5.91 -5.57
N LYS A 54 7.80 6.89 -4.84
CA LYS A 54 7.53 7.03 -3.40
C LYS A 54 6.07 7.36 -3.12
N ASN A 55 5.47 8.25 -3.92
CA ASN A 55 4.10 8.72 -3.76
C ASN A 55 3.02 7.64 -4.00
N ILE A 56 3.41 6.43 -4.40
CA ILE A 56 2.53 5.25 -4.38
C ILE A 56 2.10 4.94 -2.93
N PHE A 57 2.98 5.24 -1.98
CA PHE A 57 2.80 4.98 -0.56
C PHE A 57 2.59 6.30 0.18
N SER A 58 1.86 6.26 1.29
CA SER A 58 1.96 7.33 2.29
C SER A 58 3.39 7.42 2.86
N ASP A 59 3.73 8.53 3.51
CA ASP A 59 5.02 8.68 4.18
C ASP A 59 5.24 7.59 5.25
N TYR A 60 4.18 7.20 5.96
CA TYR A 60 4.23 6.15 6.97
C TYR A 60 4.44 4.77 6.33
N GLU A 61 3.72 4.46 5.25
CA GLU A 61 3.90 3.22 4.48
C GLU A 61 5.30 3.13 3.88
N TRP A 62 5.84 4.25 3.39
CA TRP A 62 7.21 4.33 2.91
C TRP A 62 8.21 4.06 4.04
N MET A 63 8.00 4.63 5.22
CA MET A 63 8.82 4.32 6.40
C MET A 63 8.76 2.83 6.76
N LEU A 64 7.59 2.20 6.73
CA LEU A 64 7.45 0.76 6.97
C LEU A 64 8.22 -0.06 5.94
N LEU A 65 8.14 0.31 4.66
CA LEU A 65 8.89 -0.32 3.58
C LEU A 65 10.40 -0.26 3.86
N GLN A 66 10.92 0.91 4.26
CA GLN A 66 12.34 1.07 4.62
C GLN A 66 12.73 0.20 5.84
N LYS A 67 11.86 0.08 6.84
CA LYS A 67 12.09 -0.80 8.01
C LYS A 67 12.18 -2.27 7.57
N VAL A 68 11.27 -2.73 6.71
CA VAL A 68 11.30 -4.10 6.17
C VAL A 68 12.58 -4.35 5.38
N LEU A 69 12.97 -3.43 4.48
CA LEU A 69 14.21 -3.54 3.73
C LEU A 69 15.43 -3.68 4.64
N ARG A 70 15.54 -2.85 5.68
CA ARG A 70 16.61 -2.95 6.67
C ARG A 70 16.62 -4.32 7.36
N GLN A 71 15.46 -4.86 7.71
CA GLN A 71 15.38 -6.20 8.31
C GLN A 71 15.86 -7.29 7.36
N THR A 72 15.67 -7.16 6.04
CA THR A 72 16.19 -8.14 5.07
C THR A 72 17.71 -8.09 4.86
N ILE A 73 18.37 -7.01 5.33
CA ILE A 73 19.83 -6.92 5.41
C ILE A 73 20.31 -7.71 6.63
N ILE A 74 19.67 -7.48 7.78
CA ILE A 74 20.03 -8.10 9.07
C ILE A 74 19.70 -9.60 9.07
N TYR A 75 18.58 -9.99 8.45
CA TYR A 75 18.05 -11.35 8.36
C TYR A 75 17.85 -11.76 6.89
N PRO A 76 18.92 -12.11 6.16
CA PRO A 76 18.85 -12.48 4.75
C PRO A 76 17.86 -13.60 4.43
N GLU A 77 17.67 -14.54 5.36
CA GLU A 77 16.73 -15.66 5.24
C GLU A 77 15.28 -15.21 5.10
N LYS A 78 14.92 -14.00 5.59
CA LYS A 78 13.56 -13.46 5.51
C LYS A 78 13.26 -12.72 4.20
N ARG A 79 14.21 -12.64 3.27
CA ARG A 79 14.03 -11.92 1.99
C ARG A 79 12.83 -12.42 1.18
N HIS A 80 12.62 -13.73 1.14
CA HIS A 80 11.54 -14.36 0.38
C HIS A 80 10.13 -14.06 0.91
N ILE A 81 10.01 -13.64 2.18
CA ILE A 81 8.72 -13.27 2.81
C ILE A 81 8.56 -11.76 3.00
N ALA A 82 9.47 -10.93 2.48
CA ALA A 82 9.50 -9.50 2.78
C ALA A 82 8.20 -8.76 2.40
N VAL A 83 7.62 -9.09 1.25
CA VAL A 83 6.34 -8.50 0.80
C VAL A 83 5.20 -8.91 1.71
N SER A 84 5.08 -10.20 2.03
CA SER A 84 4.05 -10.68 2.95
C SER A 84 4.19 -10.11 4.36
N GLU A 85 5.43 -9.96 4.85
CA GLU A 85 5.70 -9.35 6.16
C GLU A 85 5.35 -7.87 6.17
N TYR A 86 5.61 -7.14 5.09
CA TYR A 86 5.17 -5.75 4.94
C TYR A 86 3.65 -5.62 5.04
N LYS A 87 2.90 -6.43 4.29
CA LYS A 87 1.42 -6.44 4.33
C LYS A 87 0.90 -6.80 5.72
N LYS A 88 1.42 -7.86 6.33
CA LYS A 88 1.06 -8.28 7.69
C LYS A 88 1.34 -7.19 8.73
N LEU A 89 2.49 -6.52 8.64
CA LEU A 89 2.84 -5.44 9.55
C LEU A 89 1.87 -4.26 9.40
N LYS A 90 1.54 -3.90 8.16
CA LYS A 90 0.56 -2.85 7.85
C LYS A 90 -0.82 -3.16 8.45
N ILE A 91 -1.32 -4.39 8.29
CA ILE A 91 -2.59 -4.83 8.91
C ILE A 91 -2.52 -4.74 10.44
N LYS A 92 -1.47 -5.32 11.06
CA LYS A 92 -1.33 -5.32 12.52
C LYS A 92 -1.28 -3.93 13.12
N ILE A 93 -0.59 -2.99 12.45
CA ILE A 93 -0.53 -1.59 12.91
C ILE A 93 -1.90 -0.93 12.79
N ALA A 94 -2.60 -1.11 11.67
CA ALA A 94 -3.95 -0.58 11.50
C ALA A 94 -4.90 -1.10 12.59
N GLN A 95 -4.92 -2.42 12.83
CA GLN A 95 -5.70 -3.03 13.90
C GLN A 95 -5.32 -2.49 15.28
N GLN A 96 -4.01 -2.32 15.54
CA GLN A 96 -3.56 -1.75 16.81
C GLN A 96 -4.09 -0.32 17.01
N TRP A 97 -4.00 0.56 16.01
CA TRP A 97 -4.52 1.92 16.12
C TRP A 97 -6.02 1.95 16.41
N LEU A 98 -6.78 1.09 15.74
CA LEU A 98 -8.23 1.01 15.93
C LEU A 98 -8.60 0.44 17.31
N ASN A 99 -7.90 -0.60 17.77
CA ASN A 99 -8.14 -1.22 19.08
C ASN A 99 -7.76 -0.32 20.27
N THR A 100 -6.85 0.64 20.08
CA THR A 100 -6.51 1.64 21.11
C THR A 100 -7.37 2.90 21.03
N ASN A 101 -8.43 2.92 20.22
CA ASN A 101 -9.27 4.11 19.94
C ASN A 101 -8.46 5.34 19.52
N SER A 102 -7.30 5.14 18.90
CA SER A 102 -6.42 6.21 18.42
C SER A 102 -6.53 6.40 16.91
N GLY A 103 -6.92 5.34 16.20
CA GLY A 103 -7.11 5.34 14.76
C GLY A 103 -8.51 5.75 14.33
N VAL A 104 -8.58 6.38 13.17
CA VAL A 104 -9.81 6.68 12.43
C VAL A 104 -9.81 5.81 11.17
N VAL A 105 -10.96 5.25 10.82
CA VAL A 105 -11.15 4.44 9.62
C VAL A 105 -12.22 5.05 8.73
N GLU A 106 -11.92 5.21 7.45
CA GLU A 106 -12.81 5.84 6.47
C GLU A 106 -12.67 5.20 5.09
N PHE A 107 -13.76 5.17 4.32
CA PHE A 107 -13.71 4.83 2.90
C PHE A 107 -13.37 6.09 2.09
N GLN A 108 -12.39 5.98 1.19
CA GLN A 108 -12.11 7.03 0.22
C GLN A 108 -13.02 6.89 -0.99
N GLN A 109 -13.54 8.01 -1.49
CA GLN A 109 -14.26 8.01 -2.76
C GLN A 109 -13.26 7.79 -3.90
N LEU A 110 -13.41 6.66 -4.60
CA LEU A 110 -12.64 6.37 -5.79
C LEU A 110 -12.96 7.35 -6.92
N LYS A 111 -11.96 7.59 -7.78
CA LYS A 111 -12.16 8.34 -9.03
C LYS A 111 -13.09 7.56 -9.96
N GLU A 112 -13.83 8.23 -10.84
CA GLU A 112 -14.83 7.58 -11.71
C GLU A 112 -14.27 6.46 -12.59
N GLU A 113 -12.99 6.55 -12.96
CA GLU A 113 -12.27 5.55 -13.74
C GLU A 113 -12.04 4.25 -12.95
N GLU A 114 -11.78 4.34 -11.65
CA GLU A 114 -11.54 3.21 -10.74
C GLU A 114 -12.85 2.51 -10.30
N LYS A 115 -14.00 3.17 -10.46
CA LYS A 115 -15.32 2.55 -10.21
C LYS A 115 -15.62 1.38 -11.15
N LYS A 116 -14.95 1.29 -12.30
CA LYS A 116 -15.12 0.19 -13.26
C LYS A 116 -14.65 -1.16 -12.72
N ASP A 117 -13.67 -1.17 -11.81
CA ASP A 117 -13.05 -2.39 -11.31
C ASP A 117 -13.70 -2.92 -10.02
N ALA A 118 -14.78 -2.29 -9.55
CA ALA A 118 -15.47 -2.67 -8.32
C ALA A 118 -14.48 -2.84 -7.14
N LEU A 119 -13.56 -1.90 -6.98
CA LEU A 119 -12.67 -1.79 -5.81
C LEU A 119 -13.17 -0.67 -4.89
N ILE A 120 -12.61 -0.59 -3.68
CA ILE A 120 -12.76 0.50 -2.71
C ILE A 120 -11.42 0.74 -2.04
N ASP A 121 -11.14 1.99 -1.68
CA ASP A 121 -9.98 2.33 -0.88
C ASP A 121 -10.41 2.59 0.56
N LEU A 122 -9.88 1.79 1.48
CA LEU A 122 -10.06 1.93 2.92
C LEU A 122 -8.82 2.63 3.49
N ARG A 123 -9.03 3.76 4.14
CA ARG A 123 -7.98 4.50 4.83
C ARG A 123 -8.08 4.30 6.33
N VAL A 124 -6.96 3.95 6.95
CA VAL A 124 -6.80 3.95 8.40
C VAL A 124 -5.75 5.01 8.75
N SER A 125 -6.11 5.98 9.58
CA SER A 125 -5.22 7.09 9.95
C SER A 125 -5.08 7.22 11.47
N LEU A 126 -3.89 7.62 11.91
CA LEU A 126 -3.63 8.07 13.28
C LEU A 126 -3.47 9.59 13.24
N GLN A 127 -4.42 10.30 13.82
CA GLN A 127 -4.48 11.76 13.74
C GLN A 127 -3.74 12.41 14.90
N TYR A 128 -2.90 13.40 14.58
CA TYR A 128 -2.16 14.17 15.59
C TYR A 128 -2.77 15.56 15.85
N GLY A 129 -3.76 15.97 15.05
CA GLY A 129 -4.38 17.30 15.13
C GLY A 129 -3.55 18.41 14.47
N GLU A 130 -2.48 18.05 13.78
CA GLU A 130 -1.55 18.95 13.11
C GLU A 130 -1.65 18.81 11.59
N TRP A 131 -1.28 19.85 10.86
CA TRP A 131 -1.54 19.97 9.42
C TRP A 131 -0.89 18.86 8.58
N GLY A 132 -1.66 17.80 8.28
CA GLY A 132 -1.26 16.74 7.36
C GLY A 132 -0.15 15.82 7.86
N PHE A 133 0.14 15.84 9.16
CA PHE A 133 1.14 14.98 9.79
C PHE A 133 0.59 13.63 10.24
N ASP A 134 -0.64 13.31 9.84
CA ASP A 134 -1.30 12.06 10.18
C ASP A 134 -0.54 10.88 9.60
N ASP A 135 -0.37 9.83 10.39
CA ASP A 135 0.15 8.57 9.86
C ASP A 135 -1.00 7.84 9.15
N VAL A 136 -0.80 7.48 7.89
CA VAL A 136 -1.87 6.94 7.03
C VAL A 136 -1.49 5.57 6.49
N LEU A 137 -2.42 4.62 6.53
CA LEU A 137 -2.33 3.33 5.86
C LEU A 137 -3.53 3.19 4.91
N ASN A 138 -3.28 2.86 3.65
CA ASN A 138 -4.34 2.73 2.64
C ASN A 138 -4.47 1.28 2.19
N PHE A 139 -5.67 0.72 2.19
CA PHE A 139 -5.94 -0.66 1.77
C PHE A 139 -6.89 -0.64 0.59
N ARG A 140 -6.47 -1.21 -0.54
CA ARG A 140 -7.37 -1.42 -1.67
C ARG A 140 -8.04 -2.78 -1.54
N LEU A 141 -9.36 -2.79 -1.60
CA LEU A 141 -10.20 -3.95 -1.33
C LEU A 141 -11.30 -4.09 -2.40
N PRO A 142 -11.87 -5.29 -2.62
CA PRO A 142 -13.06 -5.46 -3.44
C PRO A 142 -14.28 -4.70 -2.89
N ALA A 143 -15.01 -3.98 -3.74
CA ALA A 143 -16.22 -3.22 -3.38
C ALA A 143 -17.37 -4.09 -2.86
N ALA A 144 -17.33 -5.39 -3.12
CA ALA A 144 -18.25 -6.35 -2.50
C ALA A 144 -18.20 -6.28 -0.96
N ILE A 145 -17.03 -5.96 -0.39
CA ILE A 145 -16.82 -5.82 1.06
C ILE A 145 -17.61 -4.63 1.62
N GLN A 146 -17.65 -3.49 0.93
CA GLN A 146 -18.44 -2.34 1.40
C GLN A 146 -19.91 -2.72 1.58
N ASN A 147 -20.45 -3.48 0.63
CA ASN A 147 -21.82 -3.98 0.72
C ASN A 147 -21.99 -5.03 1.83
N GLN A 148 -20.97 -5.86 2.11
CA GLN A 148 -21.01 -6.81 3.22
C GLN A 148 -21.04 -6.10 4.57
N ILE A 149 -20.19 -5.10 4.80
CA ILE A 149 -20.13 -4.34 6.05
C ILE A 149 -21.47 -3.63 6.31
N VAL A 150 -22.03 -3.00 5.28
CA VAL A 150 -23.34 -2.33 5.38
C VAL A 150 -24.46 -3.34 5.62
N ARG A 151 -24.46 -4.50 4.94
CA ARG A 151 -25.51 -5.53 5.06
C ARG A 151 -25.47 -6.31 6.35
N GLN A 152 -24.28 -6.58 6.89
CA GLN A 152 -24.11 -7.34 8.13
C GLN A 152 -24.30 -6.45 9.38
N GLU A 153 -24.49 -5.14 9.20
CA GLU A 153 -24.53 -4.14 10.29
C GLU A 153 -23.31 -4.22 11.22
N VAL A 154 -22.18 -4.74 10.70
CA VAL A 154 -20.93 -4.86 11.45
C VAL A 154 -20.27 -3.48 11.47
N ALA A 155 -19.85 -3.01 12.64
CA ALA A 155 -19.09 -1.78 12.72
C ALA A 155 -17.80 -1.93 11.91
N LEU A 156 -17.45 -0.92 11.10
CA LEU A 156 -16.26 -0.96 10.24
C LEU A 156 -14.97 -1.33 11.01
N LEU A 157 -14.89 -0.93 12.27
CA LEU A 157 -13.83 -1.32 13.22
C LEU A 157 -13.76 -2.83 13.45
N ASP A 158 -14.90 -3.48 13.70
CA ASP A 158 -14.96 -4.91 13.98
C ASP A 158 -14.61 -5.73 12.73
N TRP A 159 -15.07 -5.28 11.56
CA TRP A 159 -14.71 -5.91 10.28
C TRP A 159 -13.20 -5.83 10.01
N VAL A 160 -12.57 -4.67 10.23
CA VAL A 160 -11.12 -4.51 10.04
C VAL A 160 -10.31 -5.43 10.96
N ASN A 161 -10.80 -5.68 12.17
CA ASN A 161 -10.14 -6.58 13.12
C ASN A 161 -10.28 -8.06 12.78
N GLN A 162 -11.38 -8.46 12.13
CA GLN A 162 -11.70 -9.88 11.89
C GLN A 162 -11.32 -10.34 10.48
N GLU A 163 -11.51 -9.50 9.47
CA GLU A 163 -11.55 -9.93 8.06
C GLU A 163 -10.50 -9.26 7.17
N LEU A 164 -9.80 -8.21 7.65
CA LEU A 164 -8.86 -7.45 6.82
C LEU A 164 -7.67 -8.29 6.35
N GLU A 165 -7.16 -9.21 7.18
CA GLU A 165 -6.03 -10.07 6.80
C GLU A 165 -6.42 -10.96 5.62
N ASP A 166 -7.57 -11.63 5.70
CA ASP A 166 -8.07 -12.54 4.66
C ASP A 166 -8.46 -11.80 3.36
N ALA A 167 -8.89 -10.54 3.47
CA ALA A 167 -9.27 -9.74 2.32
C ALA A 167 -8.09 -9.06 1.58
N TYR A 168 -6.93 -8.92 2.22
CA TYR A 168 -5.80 -8.12 1.73
C TYR A 168 -4.54 -8.93 1.37
N VAL A 169 -4.35 -10.11 1.98
CA VAL A 169 -3.21 -11.02 1.77
C VAL A 169 -3.50 -12.02 0.67
#